data_AF-A0A7C1M4B3-F1
#
_entry.id   AF-A0A7C1M4B3-F1
#
_cell.length_a   1.000
_cell.length_b   1.000
_cell.length_c   1.000
_cell.angle_alpha   90.00
_cell.angle_beta   90.00
_cell.angle_gamma   90.00
#
_symmetry.space_group_name_H-M   'P 1'
#
loop_
_entity.id
_entity.type
_entity.pdbx_description
1 polymer ?
#
loop_
_entity_poly.entity_id
_entity_poly.type
_entity_poly.pdbx_seq_one_letter_code
_entity_poly.pdbx_strand_id
1 'polypeptide(L)'
;MRFGLRTIYVLVCLTFAVQVNAQPSSFYQAKQWSQKVYSVHPETFYCGCRITWKRSTSGGYPDLQSCGYSIRSAGPRANRTEWEHVVPAYSMAHQRACWREGGRENCRRTDPVFEQMEADMFNLVPAVGEING
;
A
#
# COMPACT_ATOMS: atom_id res chain seq x y z
N MET A 1 13.46 -48.86 26.07
CA MET A 1 13.52 -48.05 24.83
C MET A 1 12.21 -47.29 24.54
N ARG A 2 11.63 -46.52 25.48
CA ARG A 2 10.38 -45.75 25.26
C ARG A 2 10.51 -44.23 25.44
N PHE A 3 11.69 -43.74 25.85
CA PHE A 3 11.96 -42.32 26.11
C PHE A 3 12.48 -41.53 24.89
N GLY A 4 12.87 -42.21 23.79
CA GLY A 4 13.44 -41.54 22.60
C GLY A 4 12.40 -40.97 21.61
N LEU A 5 11.27 -41.66 21.42
CA LEU A 5 10.28 -41.24 20.41
C LEU A 5 9.54 -39.94 20.79
N ARG A 6 9.13 -39.78 22.06
CA ARG A 6 8.39 -38.59 22.51
C ARG A 6 9.20 -37.29 22.40
N THR A 7 10.49 -37.35 22.69
CA THR A 7 11.40 -36.20 22.61
C THR A 7 11.67 -35.79 21.15
N ILE A 8 11.73 -36.76 20.23
CA ILE A 8 11.84 -36.51 18.78
C ILE A 8 10.60 -35.78 18.25
N TYR A 9 9.39 -36.17 18.66
CA TYR A 9 8.15 -35.49 18.22
C TYR A 9 8.07 -34.03 18.69
N VAL A 10 8.54 -33.70 19.89
CA VAL A 10 8.55 -32.31 20.41
C VAL A 10 9.55 -31.44 19.64
N LEU A 11 10.73 -31.98 19.30
CA LEU A 11 11.75 -31.27 18.51
C LEU A 11 11.33 -31.05 17.05
N VAL A 12 10.61 -31.99 16.43
CA VAL A 12 10.09 -31.87 15.05
C VAL A 12 8.95 -30.83 14.94
N CYS A 13 8.15 -30.64 15.99
CA CYS A 13 7.12 -29.59 16.00
C CYS A 13 7.68 -28.17 16.15
N LEU A 14 8.81 -27.98 16.83
CA LEU A 14 9.42 -26.65 17.00
C LEU A 14 10.09 -26.10 15.72
N THR A 15 10.42 -26.95 14.75
CA THR A 15 11.08 -26.53 13.50
C THR A 15 10.10 -26.10 12.39
N PHE A 16 8.78 -26.22 12.60
CA PHE A 16 7.74 -25.86 11.63
C PHE A 16 6.95 -24.59 12.02
N ALA A 17 7.60 -23.62 12.66
CA ALA A 17 7.02 -22.28 12.79
C ALA A 17 7.06 -21.58 11.41
N VAL A 18 6.06 -21.85 10.57
CA VAL A 18 5.88 -21.14 9.30
C VAL A 18 5.62 -19.67 9.61
N GLN A 19 6.58 -18.81 9.27
CA GLN A 19 6.40 -17.36 9.33
C GLN A 19 5.45 -16.96 8.20
N VAL A 20 4.16 -16.84 8.49
CA VAL A 20 3.20 -16.26 7.54
C VAL A 20 3.40 -14.76 7.55
N ASN A 21 3.98 -14.23 6.49
CA ASN A 21 4.09 -12.79 6.34
C ASN A 21 2.75 -12.22 5.87
N ALA A 22 2.05 -11.52 6.76
CA ALA A 22 0.73 -10.94 6.51
C ALA A 22 0.79 -9.56 5.83
N GLN A 23 1.96 -9.09 5.42
CA GLN A 23 2.13 -7.79 4.75
C GLN A 23 2.22 -7.94 3.22
N PRO A 24 1.81 -6.92 2.44
CA PRO A 24 1.98 -6.95 1.00
C PRO A 24 3.46 -7.00 0.62
N SER A 25 3.79 -7.81 -0.39
CA SER A 25 5.16 -7.95 -0.89
C SER A 25 5.58 -6.85 -1.87
N SER A 26 4.66 -6.02 -2.33
CA SER A 26 4.94 -4.94 -3.28
C SER A 26 3.90 -3.84 -3.19
N PHE A 27 4.24 -2.63 -3.66
CA PHE A 27 3.30 -1.52 -3.74
C PHE A 27 2.07 -1.84 -4.60
N TYR A 28 2.21 -2.64 -5.67
CA TYR A 28 1.06 -3.07 -6.45
C TYR A 28 0.07 -3.89 -5.61
N GLN A 29 0.57 -4.88 -4.87
CA GLN A 29 -0.25 -5.71 -4.00
C GLN A 29 -0.86 -4.89 -2.85
N ALA A 30 -0.08 -3.98 -2.26
CA ALA A 30 -0.53 -3.09 -1.20
C ALA A 30 -1.75 -2.26 -1.63
N LYS A 31 -1.75 -1.72 -2.85
CA LYS A 31 -2.91 -0.98 -3.39
C LYS A 31 -4.16 -1.85 -3.56
N GLN A 32 -4.00 -3.11 -3.98
CA GLN A 32 -5.13 -4.04 -4.11
C GLN A 32 -5.73 -4.40 -2.74
N TRP A 33 -4.86 -4.60 -1.74
CA TRP A 33 -5.29 -4.95 -0.39
C TRP A 33 -5.90 -3.75 0.34
N SER A 34 -5.28 -2.58 0.21
CA SER A 34 -5.81 -1.33 0.76
C SER A 34 -7.19 -1.03 0.20
N GLN A 35 -7.43 -1.25 -1.10
CA GLN A 35 -8.79 -1.10 -1.66
C GLN A 35 -9.83 -1.97 -0.94
N LYS A 36 -9.49 -3.21 -0.58
CA LYS A 36 -10.42 -4.10 0.17
C LYS A 36 -10.75 -3.53 1.54
N VAL A 37 -9.76 -2.98 2.24
CA VAL A 37 -9.94 -2.33 3.55
C VAL A 37 -10.84 -1.10 3.42
N TYR A 38 -10.51 -0.19 2.50
CA TYR A 38 -11.28 1.04 2.27
C TYR A 38 -12.61 0.82 1.53
N SER A 39 -12.93 -0.40 1.11
CA SER A 39 -14.26 -0.71 0.55
C SER A 39 -15.36 -0.69 1.62
N VAL A 40 -15.00 -0.84 2.91
CA VAL A 40 -15.94 -0.74 4.04
C VAL A 40 -16.34 0.71 4.31
N HIS A 41 -15.43 1.66 4.06
CA HIS A 41 -15.65 3.10 4.21
C HIS A 41 -15.09 3.84 2.99
N PRO A 42 -15.85 3.90 1.88
CA PRO A 42 -15.34 4.31 0.58
C PRO A 42 -15.33 5.83 0.45
N GLU A 43 -14.42 6.51 1.15
CA GLU A 43 -14.28 7.97 1.11
C GLU A 43 -12.81 8.37 0.89
N THR A 44 -12.59 9.51 0.22
CA THR A 44 -11.24 10.05 0.04
C THR A 44 -10.72 10.65 1.34
N PHE A 45 -9.43 10.45 1.61
CA PHE A 45 -8.82 10.77 2.90
C PHE A 45 -8.87 12.26 3.26
N TYR A 46 -8.49 13.14 2.33
CA TYR A 46 -8.40 14.58 2.61
C TYR A 46 -9.74 15.32 2.49
N CYS A 47 -10.64 14.88 1.61
CA CYS A 47 -11.85 15.63 1.26
C CYS A 47 -13.17 14.92 1.59
N GLY A 48 -13.14 13.65 2.00
CA GLY A 48 -14.37 12.91 2.31
C GLY A 48 -15.28 12.68 1.09
N CYS A 49 -14.74 12.65 -0.13
CA CYS A 49 -15.53 12.38 -1.32
C CYS A 49 -15.82 10.89 -1.40
N ARG A 50 -17.09 10.50 -1.61
CA ARG A 50 -17.45 9.09 -1.79
C ARG A 50 -16.71 8.49 -2.98
N ILE A 51 -16.31 7.23 -2.89
CA ILE A 51 -15.52 6.54 -3.91
C ILE A 51 -16.34 5.39 -4.50
N THR A 52 -16.38 5.32 -5.82
CA THR A 52 -16.81 4.13 -6.55
C THR A 52 -15.59 3.33 -7.01
N TRP A 53 -15.34 2.18 -6.37
CA TRP A 53 -14.16 1.35 -6.62
C TRP A 53 -14.23 0.59 -7.96
N LYS A 54 -13.09 0.46 -8.64
CA LYS A 54 -12.96 -0.41 -9.84
C LYS A 54 -12.78 -1.86 -9.43
N ARG A 55 -13.35 -2.81 -10.20
CA ARG A 55 -13.28 -4.25 -9.89
C ARG A 55 -11.95 -4.92 -10.23
N SER A 56 -11.25 -4.46 -11.27
CA SER A 56 -10.07 -5.15 -11.85
C SER A 56 -8.72 -4.45 -11.60
N THR A 57 -8.74 -3.21 -11.09
CA THR A 57 -7.52 -2.43 -10.81
C THR A 57 -7.70 -1.67 -9.51
N SER A 58 -6.60 -1.41 -8.80
CA SER A 58 -6.63 -0.60 -7.59
C SER A 58 -7.03 0.84 -7.90
N GLY A 59 -7.88 1.43 -7.07
CA GLY A 59 -8.41 2.79 -7.20
C GLY A 59 -9.86 2.82 -7.71
N GLY A 60 -10.42 4.02 -7.80
CA GLY A 60 -11.82 4.26 -8.11
C GLY A 60 -12.06 5.66 -8.67
N TYR A 61 -13.33 6.01 -8.73
CA TYR A 61 -13.83 7.31 -9.17
C TYR A 61 -14.38 8.05 -7.93
N PRO A 62 -13.82 9.21 -7.55
CA PRO A 62 -14.38 10.03 -6.49
C PRO A 62 -15.61 10.77 -7.02
N ASP A 63 -16.69 10.76 -6.26
CA ASP A 63 -17.85 11.63 -6.45
C ASP A 63 -17.52 13.02 -5.89
N LEU A 64 -17.05 13.90 -6.75
CA LEU A 64 -16.65 15.27 -6.38
C LEU A 64 -17.82 16.11 -5.85
N GLN A 65 -19.05 15.82 -6.30
CA GLN A 65 -20.23 16.53 -5.83
C GLN A 65 -20.57 16.15 -4.39
N SER A 66 -20.35 14.89 -4.00
CA SER A 66 -20.65 14.40 -2.64
C SER A 66 -19.93 15.16 -1.52
N CYS A 67 -18.77 15.75 -1.82
CA CYS A 67 -17.91 16.51 -0.89
C CYS A 67 -17.78 17.99 -1.25
N GLY A 68 -18.44 18.46 -2.32
CA GLY A 68 -18.32 19.84 -2.81
C GLY A 68 -16.92 20.20 -3.36
N TYR A 69 -16.16 19.23 -3.86
CA TYR A 69 -14.82 19.45 -4.39
C TYR A 69 -14.87 20.29 -5.68
N SER A 70 -14.04 21.35 -5.72
CA SER A 70 -13.89 22.21 -6.89
C SER A 70 -12.55 21.95 -7.58
N ILE A 71 -12.60 21.62 -8.87
CA ILE A 71 -11.42 21.29 -9.67
C ILE A 71 -10.57 22.54 -9.90
N ARG A 72 -9.27 22.46 -9.59
CA ARG A 72 -8.34 23.59 -9.75
C ARG A 72 -7.83 23.71 -11.19
N SER A 73 -7.57 22.59 -11.86
CA SER A 73 -7.01 22.52 -13.20
C SER A 73 -7.81 21.56 -14.07
N ALA A 74 -7.99 21.86 -15.36
CA ALA A 74 -8.81 21.08 -16.30
C ALA A 74 -8.27 19.67 -16.66
N GLY A 75 -7.44 19.07 -15.79
CA GLY A 75 -6.83 17.78 -15.98
C GLY A 75 -7.70 16.60 -15.51
N PRO A 76 -7.44 15.38 -16.02
CA PRO A 76 -8.23 14.20 -15.70
C PRO A 76 -8.00 13.65 -14.28
N ARG A 77 -7.06 14.21 -13.50
CA ARG A 77 -6.63 13.64 -12.21
C ARG A 77 -7.69 13.79 -11.12
N ALA A 78 -8.50 14.84 -11.15
CA ALA A 78 -9.60 15.02 -10.19
C ALA A 78 -10.64 13.89 -10.30
N ASN A 79 -10.80 13.29 -11.49
CA ASN A 79 -11.81 12.27 -11.77
C ASN A 79 -11.37 10.85 -11.43
N ARG A 80 -10.25 10.67 -10.72
CA ARG A 80 -9.81 9.36 -10.24
C ARG A 80 -9.20 9.48 -8.85
N THR A 81 -9.24 8.38 -8.11
CA THR A 81 -8.46 8.28 -6.88
C THR A 81 -7.03 7.86 -7.21
N GLU A 82 -6.06 8.39 -6.48
CA GLU A 82 -4.70 7.90 -6.44
C GLU A 82 -4.36 7.46 -5.02
N TRP A 83 -3.47 6.47 -4.89
CA TRP A 83 -3.00 6.00 -3.60
C TRP A 83 -1.92 6.95 -3.10
N GLU A 84 -2.23 7.65 -2.02
CA GLU A 84 -1.39 8.63 -1.37
C GLU A 84 -0.49 7.94 -0.34
N HIS A 85 0.78 8.28 -0.39
CA HIS A 85 1.74 7.99 0.67
C HIS A 85 1.74 9.15 1.66
N VAL A 86 1.07 9.01 2.81
CA VAL A 86 0.94 10.11 3.81
C VAL A 86 2.30 10.64 4.24
N VAL A 87 3.24 9.73 4.50
CA VAL A 87 4.68 9.99 4.53
C VAL A 87 5.22 9.72 3.12
N PRO A 88 5.63 10.75 2.35
CA PRO A 88 5.99 10.57 0.95
C PRO A 88 7.16 9.61 0.75
N ALA A 89 7.13 8.86 -0.35
CA ALA A 89 8.21 7.97 -0.75
C ALA A 89 9.59 8.66 -0.78
N TYR A 90 9.63 9.92 -1.21
CA TYR A 90 10.85 10.73 -1.22
C TYR A 90 11.39 10.94 0.20
N SER A 91 10.55 11.33 1.15
CA SER A 91 10.94 11.55 2.55
C SER A 91 11.55 10.30 3.18
N MET A 92 11.02 9.12 2.83
CA MET A 92 11.51 7.83 3.35
C MET A 92 12.85 7.37 2.74
N ALA A 93 13.24 7.89 1.58
CA ALA A 93 14.28 7.21 0.79
C ALA A 93 15.21 8.07 -0.06
N HIS A 94 15.00 9.38 -0.20
CA HIS A 94 15.88 10.23 -1.00
C HIS A 94 17.36 10.21 -0.58
N GLN A 95 17.63 9.88 0.70
CA GLN A 95 18.98 9.75 1.24
C GLN A 95 19.60 8.35 1.02
N ARG A 96 18.86 7.39 0.48
CA ARG A 96 19.35 6.03 0.23
C ARG A 96 20.18 5.99 -1.06
N ALA A 97 21.14 5.07 -1.12
CA ALA A 97 21.99 4.89 -2.30
C ALA A 97 21.18 4.59 -3.57
N CYS A 98 20.20 3.67 -3.45
CA CYS A 98 19.30 3.32 -4.56
C CYS A 98 18.62 4.55 -5.20
N TRP A 99 18.29 5.56 -4.40
CA TRP A 99 17.57 6.74 -4.88
C TRP A 99 18.51 7.70 -5.60
N ARG A 100 19.73 7.87 -5.11
CA ARG A 100 20.75 8.66 -5.81
C ARG A 100 21.17 8.03 -7.13
N GLU A 101 21.18 6.69 -7.20
CA GLU A 101 21.62 5.93 -8.37
C GLU A 101 20.54 5.76 -9.44
N GLY A 102 19.26 5.87 -9.09
CA GLY A 102 18.17 5.72 -10.08
C GLY A 102 16.76 6.03 -9.56
N GLY A 103 16.64 6.85 -8.52
CA GLY A 103 15.37 7.31 -7.98
C GLY A 103 14.48 6.21 -7.39
N ARG A 104 13.19 6.54 -7.29
CA ARG A 104 12.15 5.67 -6.72
C ARG A 104 12.09 4.30 -7.41
N GLU A 105 12.18 4.27 -8.75
CA GLU A 105 12.12 3.03 -9.51
C GLU A 105 13.28 2.09 -9.19
N ASN A 106 14.50 2.64 -9.10
CA ASN A 106 15.64 1.82 -8.70
C ASN A 106 15.51 1.32 -7.26
N CYS A 107 15.05 2.14 -6.33
CA CYS A 107 14.78 1.69 -4.96
C CYS A 107 13.74 0.57 -4.89
N ARG A 108 12.64 0.66 -5.66
CA ARG A 108 11.64 -0.43 -5.74
C ARG A 108 12.24 -1.76 -6.17
N ARG A 109 13.26 -1.73 -7.03
CA ARG A 109 13.87 -2.94 -7.60
C ARG A 109 15.02 -3.48 -6.76
N THR A 110 15.73 -2.63 -6.02
CA THR A 110 17.05 -2.96 -5.46
C THR A 110 17.17 -2.79 -3.94
N ASP A 111 16.22 -2.09 -3.29
CA ASP A 111 16.23 -1.89 -1.84
C ASP A 111 14.98 -2.54 -1.22
N PRO A 112 15.11 -3.75 -0.62
CA PRO A 112 13.97 -4.45 -0.03
C PRO A 112 13.39 -3.73 1.20
N VAL A 113 14.15 -2.86 1.87
CA VAL A 113 13.64 -2.04 2.96
C VAL A 113 12.76 -0.93 2.38
N PHE A 114 13.16 -0.33 1.27
CA PHE A 114 12.30 0.62 0.55
C PHE A 114 11.02 -0.02 0.04
N GLU A 115 11.09 -1.20 -0.57
CA GLU A 115 9.90 -1.90 -1.07
C GLU A 115 8.90 -2.17 0.06
N GLN A 116 9.38 -2.56 1.25
CA GLN A 116 8.52 -2.73 2.44
C GLN A 116 7.91 -1.40 2.91
N MET A 117 8.70 -0.33 3.02
CA MET A 117 8.18 1.00 3.41
C MET A 117 7.16 1.54 2.41
N GLU A 118 7.37 1.32 1.11
CA GLU A 118 6.44 1.75 0.07
C GLU A 118 5.14 0.92 0.06
N ALA A 119 5.23 -0.36 0.42
CA ALA A 119 4.10 -1.28 0.49
C ALA A 119 3.33 -1.24 1.82
N ASP A 120 3.78 -0.44 2.79
CA ASP A 120 3.13 -0.30 4.09
C ASP A 120 1.71 0.30 3.94
N MET A 121 0.70 -0.52 4.20
CA MET A 121 -0.71 -0.13 4.08
C MET A 121 -1.14 0.92 5.10
N PHE A 122 -0.45 1.05 6.23
CA PHE A 122 -0.75 2.11 7.21
C PHE A 122 -0.38 3.49 6.69
N ASN A 123 0.52 3.56 5.71
CA ASN A 123 0.93 4.78 5.05
C ASN A 123 0.18 5.01 3.72
N LEU A 124 -0.82 4.18 3.39
CA LEU A 124 -1.56 4.26 2.13
C LEU A 124 -3.03 4.65 2.35
N VAL A 125 -3.41 5.77 1.75
CA VAL A 125 -4.78 6.30 1.82
C VAL A 125 -5.30 6.66 0.43
N PRO A 126 -6.61 6.55 0.14
CA PRO A 126 -7.15 6.98 -1.14
C PRO A 126 -7.35 8.50 -1.16
N ALA A 127 -6.77 9.20 -2.14
CA ALA A 127 -6.92 10.64 -2.31
C ALA A 127 -7.51 10.97 -3.68
N VAL A 128 -8.13 12.14 -3.82
CA VAL A 128 -8.42 12.72 -5.15
C VAL A 128 -7.09 12.91 -5.87
N GLY A 129 -6.96 12.40 -7.10
CA GLY A 129 -5.67 12.38 -7.80
C GLY A 129 -5.09 13.76 -8.11
N GLU A 130 -5.90 14.82 -8.14
CA GLU A 130 -5.42 16.20 -8.24
C GLU A 130 -4.76 16.70 -6.93
N ILE A 131 -5.17 16.20 -5.77
CA ILE A 131 -4.56 16.56 -4.47
C ILE A 131 -3.24 15.84 -4.25
N ASN A 132 -3.18 14.54 -4.60
CA ASN A 132 -1.94 13.75 -4.55
C ASN A 132 -0.83 14.35 -5.43
N GLY A 133 -1.23 15.17 -6.40
CA GLY A 133 -0.58 15.29 -7.69
C GLY A 133 0.25 16.50 -7.99
#